data_AF-A0AA89APF7-F1
#
_entry.id   AF-A0AA89APF7-F1
#
_cell.length_a   1.000
_cell.length_b   1.000
_cell.length_c   1.000
_cell.angle_alpha   90.00
_cell.angle_beta   90.00
_cell.angle_gamma   90.00
#
_symmetry.space_group_name_H-M   'P 1'
#
loop_
_entity.id
_entity.type
_entity.pdbx_description
1 polymer ?
#
loop_
_entity_poly.entity_id
_entity_poly.type
_entity_poly.pdbx_seq_one_letter_code
_entity_poly.pdbx_strand_id
1 'polypeptide(L)'
;MKTLFHKPYWASNALVLSLLSLLLSLLCTGEALVKLPENVTVPAVILFGDSIVDQGANNNLRTLIKCNFAPYGQDFKGGVPTGRFSNGKTPPDLIAEELGIKELVPAYLDSNTKEEDLRTGVSFASGGSGYDPQTPKLVSVLSLADQLKMFNEYIGKLKGLVGEEETSNILANSLYLVVSGNNDLANTYYTIGLRRLQYDLPSYADLMAASASNFIQEIYKLGARRIGVFSAPPIGCLPAQRTLAGGALRVCVEDHNQGAHMYNMKLSSEIDSLDNSLSQAKIVYIDIYNSLLDIIKNPQSYGLDVVDRGCCGSGIVEVAILCNHATPTCLDNSKYLFWDSFHPTEKGYRLLVGQIIPKYVTSLSDQLDLYKEHVAKLNSSLGEDITSTVVSNNLYIVVARSNDITNTYFNNPLPRLHFDFSSYTDLMLDSASAFAQALYNLGARRIGVLVCHPKNFGKRSAKKLRRKLQSTSTAVQQEAVCTVELS
;
A
#
# COMPACT_ATOMS: atom_id res chain seq x y z
N MET A 1 -75.96 -27.88 7.30
CA MET A 1 -75.04 -28.24 6.20
C MET A 1 -73.92 -27.19 6.16
N LYS A 2 -72.67 -27.64 6.39
CA LYS A 2 -71.37 -26.97 6.15
C LYS A 2 -71.09 -25.60 6.79
N THR A 3 -70.39 -25.64 7.93
CA THR A 3 -69.46 -24.59 8.39
C THR A 3 -68.14 -24.69 7.61
N LEU A 4 -67.77 -23.62 6.89
CA LEU A 4 -66.50 -23.46 6.17
C LEU A 4 -65.44 -22.88 7.12
N PHE A 5 -64.44 -23.69 7.48
CA PHE A 5 -63.20 -23.22 8.10
C PHE A 5 -62.31 -22.60 7.01
N HIS A 6 -62.05 -21.30 7.07
CA HIS A 6 -60.93 -20.65 6.37
C HIS A 6 -59.64 -20.88 7.16
N LYS A 7 -58.66 -21.56 6.55
CA LYS A 7 -57.29 -21.62 7.08
C LYS A 7 -56.56 -20.30 6.75
N PRO A 8 -55.71 -19.77 7.66
CA PRO A 8 -55.02 -18.51 7.43
C PRO A 8 -53.81 -18.70 6.50
N TYR A 9 -53.80 -17.99 5.37
CA TYR A 9 -52.71 -17.92 4.38
C TYR A 9 -51.46 -17.13 4.85
N TRP A 10 -51.36 -16.79 6.14
CA TRP A 10 -50.37 -15.83 6.66
C TRP A 10 -49.04 -16.46 7.11
N ALA A 11 -49.01 -17.77 7.40
CA ALA A 11 -47.80 -18.46 7.85
C ALA A 11 -46.78 -18.71 6.72
N SER A 12 -47.26 -18.84 5.47
CA SER A 12 -46.43 -19.17 4.31
C SER A 12 -45.50 -18.02 3.89
N ASN A 13 -45.97 -16.77 3.99
CA ASN A 13 -45.21 -15.61 3.55
C ASN A 13 -44.08 -15.24 4.51
N ALA A 14 -44.27 -15.45 5.82
CA ALA A 14 -43.23 -15.21 6.82
C ALA A 14 -42.06 -16.19 6.67
N LEU A 15 -42.35 -17.46 6.36
CA LEU A 15 -41.35 -18.50 6.14
C LEU A 15 -40.56 -18.26 4.85
N VAL A 16 -41.24 -17.84 3.78
CA VAL A 16 -40.61 -17.46 2.51
C VAL A 16 -39.74 -16.21 2.67
N LEU A 17 -40.19 -15.19 3.41
CA LEU A 17 -39.39 -13.99 3.70
C LEU A 17 -38.18 -14.31 4.57
N SER A 18 -38.32 -15.19 5.57
CA SER A 18 -37.19 -15.64 6.41
C SER A 18 -36.17 -16.47 5.63
N LEU A 19 -36.63 -17.31 4.70
CA LEU A 19 -35.77 -18.09 3.80
C LEU A 19 -35.10 -17.19 2.77
N LEU A 20 -35.79 -16.17 2.23
CA LEU A 20 -35.19 -15.18 1.34
C LEU A 20 -34.15 -14.33 2.06
N SER A 21 -34.40 -13.92 3.32
CA SER A 21 -33.41 -13.18 4.11
C SER A 21 -32.21 -14.05 4.47
N LEU A 22 -32.42 -15.35 4.74
CA LEU A 22 -31.34 -16.30 4.98
C LEU A 22 -30.53 -16.53 3.70
N LEU A 23 -31.20 -16.68 2.54
CA LEU A 23 -30.57 -16.83 1.23
C LEU A 23 -29.80 -15.55 0.84
N LEU A 24 -30.37 -14.36 1.06
CA LEU A 24 -29.67 -13.08 0.87
C LEU A 24 -28.47 -12.94 1.83
N SER A 25 -28.58 -13.40 3.08
CA SER A 25 -27.44 -13.39 4.01
C SER A 25 -26.35 -14.41 3.63
N LEU A 26 -26.71 -15.53 3.00
CA LEU A 26 -25.80 -16.53 2.42
C LEU A 26 -25.20 -16.07 1.08
N LEU A 27 -25.88 -15.19 0.34
CA LEU A 27 -25.40 -14.53 -0.89
C LEU A 27 -24.60 -13.24 -0.60
N CYS A 28 -24.66 -12.72 0.62
CA CYS A 28 -23.92 -11.56 1.11
C CYS A 28 -22.69 -11.93 1.96
N THR A 29 -22.13 -13.13 1.81
CA THR A 29 -20.70 -13.28 2.08
C THR A 29 -20.00 -12.56 0.93
N GLY A 30 -19.63 -11.29 1.16
CA GLY A 30 -18.79 -10.57 0.20
C GLY A 30 -17.56 -11.43 -0.05
N GLU A 31 -17.44 -12.01 -1.24
CA GLU A 31 -16.17 -12.62 -1.64
C GLU A 31 -15.12 -11.51 -1.53
N ALA A 32 -13.99 -11.80 -0.88
CA ALA A 32 -12.86 -10.90 -0.91
C ALA A 32 -12.57 -10.55 -2.37
N LEU A 33 -12.57 -9.25 -2.70
CA LEU A 33 -12.29 -8.78 -4.05
C LEU A 33 -10.89 -9.23 -4.50
N VAL A 34 -9.99 -9.41 -3.53
CA VAL A 34 -8.69 -10.05 -3.72
C VAL A 34 -8.79 -11.53 -3.40
N LYS A 35 -8.63 -12.38 -4.43
CA LYS A 35 -8.42 -13.81 -4.23
C LYS A 35 -6.95 -14.06 -3.90
N LEU A 36 -6.66 -14.33 -2.64
CA LEU A 36 -5.36 -14.83 -2.21
C LEU A 36 -5.15 -16.27 -2.70
N PRO A 37 -3.91 -16.72 -2.96
CA PRO A 37 -3.64 -18.12 -3.30
C PRO A 37 -4.13 -19.08 -2.21
N GLU A 38 -4.43 -20.34 -2.60
CA GLU A 38 -5.08 -21.34 -1.72
C GLU A 38 -4.35 -21.63 -0.39
N ASN A 39 -3.07 -21.26 -0.27
CA ASN A 39 -2.25 -21.46 0.94
C ASN A 39 -1.78 -20.15 1.60
N VAL A 40 -2.30 -18.99 1.18
CA VAL A 40 -1.92 -17.69 1.74
C VAL A 40 -3.09 -17.14 2.54
N THR A 41 -2.89 -17.00 3.84
CA THR A 41 -3.81 -16.30 4.72
C THR A 41 -3.18 -14.99 5.20
N VAL A 42 -4.01 -13.97 5.37
CA VAL A 42 -3.65 -12.72 6.05
C VAL A 42 -4.60 -12.58 7.24
N PRO A 43 -4.20 -13.06 8.44
CA PRO A 43 -5.10 -13.11 9.59
C PRO A 43 -5.45 -11.71 10.12
N ALA A 44 -4.53 -10.75 10.01
CA ALA A 44 -4.75 -9.38 10.45
C ALA A 44 -4.07 -8.34 9.55
N VAL A 45 -4.59 -7.12 9.58
CA VAL A 45 -3.93 -5.91 9.08
C VAL A 45 -3.60 -5.01 10.27
N ILE A 46 -2.31 -4.75 10.48
CA ILE A 46 -1.79 -3.98 11.60
C ILE A 46 -1.16 -2.70 11.07
N LEU A 47 -1.52 -1.55 11.65
CA LEU A 47 -1.15 -0.26 11.08
C LEU A 47 -0.41 0.65 12.04
N PHE A 48 0.56 1.37 11.49
CA PHE A 48 1.36 2.38 12.15
C PHE A 48 1.45 3.62 11.28
N GLY A 49 1.48 4.79 11.90
CA GLY A 49 1.62 6.01 11.14
C GLY A 49 0.87 7.22 11.64
N ASP A 50 0.43 8.00 10.67
CA ASP A 50 -0.21 9.29 10.83
C ASP A 50 -1.73 9.27 10.55
N SER A 51 -2.30 10.43 10.22
CA SER A 51 -3.72 10.67 10.00
C SER A 51 -4.32 9.88 8.84
N ILE A 52 -3.51 9.44 7.87
CA ILE A 52 -3.99 8.62 6.75
C ILE A 52 -4.50 7.25 7.24
N VAL A 53 -3.93 6.75 8.33
CA VAL A 53 -4.27 5.43 8.88
C VAL A 53 -4.74 5.48 10.33
N ASP A 54 -4.96 6.68 10.89
CA ASP A 54 -5.58 6.88 12.20
C ASP A 54 -7.08 6.56 12.14
N GLN A 55 -7.50 5.66 13.02
CA GLN A 55 -8.88 5.17 13.13
C GLN A 55 -9.66 5.79 14.29
N GLY A 56 -9.18 6.89 14.85
CA GLY A 56 -9.74 7.58 16.00
C GLY A 56 -8.91 7.49 17.28
N ALA A 57 -7.63 7.11 17.20
CA ALA A 57 -6.72 7.10 18.36
C ALA A 57 -6.62 8.50 18.99
N ASN A 58 -6.56 9.54 18.14
CA ASN A 58 -6.50 10.92 18.59
C ASN A 58 -7.72 11.37 19.39
N ASN A 59 -8.86 10.68 19.30
CA ASN A 59 -10.05 10.99 20.09
C ASN A 59 -9.76 10.97 21.59
N ASN A 60 -8.85 10.09 22.02
CA ASN A 60 -8.47 9.87 23.41
C ASN A 60 -7.30 10.74 23.89
N LEU A 61 -6.79 11.65 23.05
CA LEU A 61 -5.66 12.54 23.37
C LEU A 61 -6.12 13.95 23.71
N ARG A 62 -5.29 14.77 24.36
CA ARG A 62 -5.58 16.21 24.52
C ARG A 62 -4.90 17.00 23.40
N THR A 63 -5.51 17.00 22.22
CA THR A 63 -4.99 17.64 21.00
C THR A 63 -6.10 18.30 20.20
N LEU A 64 -5.75 19.27 19.35
CA LEU A 64 -6.62 19.86 18.33
C LEU A 64 -6.67 19.02 17.05
N ILE A 65 -5.76 18.05 16.89
CA ILE A 65 -5.68 17.18 15.71
C ILE A 65 -6.65 16.02 15.89
N LYS A 66 -7.95 16.30 15.76
CA LYS A 66 -9.02 15.29 15.85
C LYS A 66 -10.10 15.55 14.81
N CYS A 67 -10.78 14.48 14.42
CA CYS A 67 -11.83 14.47 13.40
C CYS A 67 -13.08 13.70 13.88
N ASN A 68 -13.36 13.71 15.19
CA ASN A 68 -14.51 13.05 15.81
C ASN A 68 -15.74 13.96 15.96
N PHE A 69 -15.88 14.90 15.03
CA PHE A 69 -17.00 15.82 14.93
C PHE A 69 -17.33 16.05 13.45
N ALA A 70 -18.55 16.50 13.16
CA ALA A 70 -18.96 16.75 11.77
C ALA A 70 -18.17 17.96 11.21
N PRO A 71 -17.89 18.00 9.89
CA PRO A 71 -18.47 17.14 8.85
C PRO A 71 -17.71 15.82 8.58
N TYR A 72 -16.65 15.51 9.33
CA TYR A 72 -15.95 14.23 9.18
C TYR A 72 -16.90 13.05 9.39
N GLY A 73 -16.70 11.98 8.63
CA GLY A 73 -17.58 10.81 8.68
C GLY A 73 -19.01 11.00 8.14
N GLN A 74 -19.31 12.07 7.38
CA GLN A 74 -20.65 12.25 6.81
C GLN A 74 -21.10 11.10 5.89
N ASP A 75 -20.17 10.41 5.23
CA ASP A 75 -20.44 9.27 4.35
C ASP A 75 -20.28 7.92 5.08
N PHE A 76 -19.85 7.94 6.35
CA PHE A 76 -19.91 6.75 7.19
C PHE A 76 -21.36 6.33 7.44
N LYS A 77 -21.56 5.04 7.73
CA LYS A 77 -22.88 4.52 8.11
C LYS A 77 -23.45 5.31 9.29
N GLY A 78 -24.56 5.99 9.07
CA GLY A 78 -25.22 6.85 10.07
C GLY A 78 -24.62 8.25 10.22
N GLY A 79 -23.69 8.65 9.36
CA GLY A 79 -23.04 9.97 9.40
C GLY A 79 -22.20 10.20 10.64
N VAL A 80 -21.61 9.14 11.20
CA VAL A 80 -20.93 9.18 12.50
C VAL A 80 -19.47 9.59 12.33
N PRO A 81 -19.02 10.68 13.00
CA PRO A 81 -17.62 11.08 12.98
C PRO A 81 -16.78 10.19 13.90
N THR A 82 -16.07 9.21 13.33
CA THR A 82 -15.30 8.22 14.11
C THR A 82 -13.91 8.71 14.54
N GLY A 83 -13.45 9.86 14.03
CA GLY A 83 -12.06 10.31 14.22
C GLY A 83 -11.14 10.04 13.03
N ARG A 84 -11.63 9.32 12.00
CA ARG A 84 -10.95 9.19 10.70
C ARG A 84 -10.86 10.54 10.00
N PHE A 85 -9.71 10.82 9.39
CA PHE A 85 -9.43 12.08 8.69
C PHE A 85 -10.02 12.08 7.27
N SER A 86 -11.32 11.82 7.15
CA SER A 86 -12.04 11.81 5.86
C SER A 86 -13.55 11.99 6.05
N ASN A 87 -14.29 12.12 4.95
CA ASN A 87 -15.75 11.99 4.95
C ASN A 87 -16.24 10.56 5.19
N GLY A 88 -15.39 9.55 4.96
CA GLY A 88 -15.79 8.15 5.01
C GLY A 88 -14.60 7.22 5.30
N LYS A 89 -14.67 5.98 4.81
CA LYS A 89 -13.64 4.94 5.01
C LYS A 89 -12.26 5.44 4.58
N THR A 90 -11.26 5.01 5.33
CA THR A 90 -9.83 5.33 5.09
C THR A 90 -9.10 4.09 4.58
N PRO A 91 -7.86 4.21 4.07
CA PRO A 91 -7.11 3.08 3.52
C PRO A 91 -7.10 1.80 4.38
N PRO A 92 -7.05 1.85 5.72
CA PRO A 92 -7.05 0.62 6.53
C PRO A 92 -8.36 -0.15 6.43
N ASP A 93 -9.50 0.54 6.44
CA ASP A 93 -10.82 -0.07 6.25
C ASP A 93 -10.91 -0.70 4.86
N LEU A 94 -10.51 0.06 3.83
CA LEU A 94 -10.59 -0.36 2.44
C LEU A 94 -9.68 -1.58 2.18
N ILE A 95 -8.45 -1.58 2.69
CA ILE A 95 -7.53 -2.72 2.50
C ILE A 95 -8.02 -3.96 3.26
N ALA A 96 -8.50 -3.81 4.49
CA ALA A 96 -9.03 -4.94 5.25
C ALA A 96 -10.30 -5.54 4.62
N GLU A 97 -11.16 -4.69 4.05
CA GLU A 97 -12.37 -5.07 3.31
C GLU A 97 -12.02 -5.85 2.03
N GLU A 98 -11.08 -5.33 1.23
CA GLU A 98 -10.62 -5.96 -0.02
C GLU A 98 -9.95 -7.32 0.21
N LEU A 99 -9.29 -7.48 1.36
CA LEU A 99 -8.69 -8.75 1.82
C LEU A 99 -9.71 -9.69 2.50
N GLY A 100 -10.96 -9.27 2.68
CA GLY A 100 -12.01 -10.07 3.35
C GLY A 100 -11.78 -10.29 4.84
N ILE A 101 -11.01 -9.43 5.51
CA ILE A 101 -10.64 -9.60 6.93
C ILE A 101 -11.71 -9.00 7.85
N LYS A 102 -12.09 -7.74 7.58
CA LYS A 102 -13.14 -7.02 8.31
C LYS A 102 -13.56 -5.78 7.53
N GLU A 103 -14.76 -5.29 7.79
CA GLU A 103 -15.27 -4.07 7.16
C GLU A 103 -14.58 -2.80 7.67
N LEU A 104 -14.33 -2.72 8.99
CA LEU A 104 -13.80 -1.53 9.66
C LEU A 104 -12.66 -1.91 10.59
N VAL A 105 -11.53 -1.22 10.47
CA VAL A 105 -10.39 -1.40 11.36
C VAL A 105 -10.52 -0.44 12.55
N PRO A 106 -10.52 -0.92 13.81
CA PRO A 106 -10.59 -0.03 14.95
C PRO A 106 -9.21 0.53 15.34
N ALA A 107 -9.21 1.67 16.04
CA ALA A 107 -8.02 2.17 16.70
C ALA A 107 -7.74 1.35 17.97
N TYR A 108 -6.48 1.01 18.22
CA TYR A 108 -6.09 0.27 19.43
C TYR A 108 -6.52 0.99 20.73
N LEU A 109 -6.53 2.33 20.73
CA LEU A 109 -6.93 3.16 21.87
C LEU A 109 -8.45 3.39 21.99
N ASP A 110 -9.26 2.94 21.04
CA ASP A 110 -10.72 3.05 21.19
C ASP A 110 -11.20 2.12 22.31
N SER A 111 -11.96 2.67 23.26
CA SER A 111 -12.54 1.91 24.37
C SER A 111 -13.53 0.83 23.92
N ASN A 112 -14.05 0.94 22.69
CA ASN A 112 -14.95 -0.04 22.11
C ASN A 112 -14.23 -1.16 21.35
N THR A 113 -12.89 -1.11 21.22
CA THR A 113 -12.10 -2.17 20.58
C THR A 113 -12.19 -3.44 21.40
N LYS A 114 -12.64 -4.52 20.76
CA LYS A 114 -12.87 -5.81 21.41
C LYS A 114 -11.69 -6.75 21.23
N GLU A 115 -11.70 -7.84 21.99
CA GLU A 115 -10.70 -8.91 21.87
C GLU A 115 -10.69 -9.57 20.48
N GLU A 116 -11.86 -9.69 19.84
CA GLU A 116 -12.01 -10.20 18.47
C GLU A 116 -11.34 -9.31 17.43
N ASP A 117 -11.31 -7.99 17.67
CA ASP A 117 -10.61 -7.05 16.81
C ASP A 117 -9.10 -7.25 16.87
N LEU A 118 -8.58 -7.62 18.03
CA LEU A 118 -7.14 -7.86 18.19
C LEU A 118 -6.67 -9.03 17.34
N ARG A 119 -7.49 -10.08 17.14
CA ARG A 119 -7.12 -11.23 16.30
C ARG A 119 -6.98 -10.87 14.81
N THR A 120 -7.73 -9.85 14.39
CA THR A 120 -7.90 -9.47 12.98
C THR A 120 -7.28 -8.12 12.65
N GLY A 121 -6.62 -7.49 13.62
CA GLY A 121 -5.80 -6.29 13.44
C GLY A 121 -6.46 -4.98 13.83
N VAL A 122 -5.60 -4.01 14.18
CA VAL A 122 -5.93 -2.69 14.72
C VAL A 122 -4.98 -1.65 14.12
N SER A 123 -5.36 -0.38 14.21
CA SER A 123 -4.44 0.73 13.96
C SER A 123 -3.87 1.32 15.25
N PHE A 124 -2.56 1.49 15.31
CA PHE A 124 -1.84 2.23 16.35
C PHE A 124 -1.57 3.69 15.96
N ALA A 125 -1.92 4.07 14.73
CA ALA A 125 -1.58 5.36 14.16
C ALA A 125 -2.22 6.54 14.91
N SER A 126 -1.61 7.71 14.75
CA SER A 126 -2.04 8.95 15.42
C SER A 126 -1.87 10.12 14.47
N GLY A 127 -2.96 10.83 14.20
CA GLY A 127 -2.97 11.98 13.30
C GLY A 127 -1.95 13.04 13.70
N GLY A 128 -1.14 13.51 12.74
CA GLY A 128 -0.04 14.45 13.01
C GLY A 128 1.27 13.82 13.47
N SER A 129 1.36 12.49 13.55
CA SER A 129 2.62 11.78 13.80
C SER A 129 3.56 11.82 12.59
N GLY A 130 4.81 11.46 12.82
CA GLY A 130 5.88 11.43 11.83
C GLY A 130 7.08 10.61 12.30
N TYR A 131 8.07 10.44 11.41
CA TYR A 131 9.37 9.83 11.74
C TYR A 131 10.23 10.75 12.58
N ASP A 132 10.14 12.06 12.38
CA ASP A 132 10.80 13.03 13.23
C ASP A 132 10.13 13.09 14.62
N PRO A 133 10.86 12.81 15.72
CA PRO A 133 10.33 12.88 17.09
C PRO A 133 9.81 14.26 17.55
N GLN A 134 10.11 15.35 16.83
CA GLN A 134 9.57 16.68 17.11
C GLN A 134 8.21 16.91 16.47
N THR A 135 7.93 16.30 15.31
CA THR A 135 6.65 16.42 14.61
C THR A 135 5.44 16.14 15.50
N PRO A 136 5.33 14.98 16.19
CA PRO A 136 4.18 14.70 17.05
C PRO A 136 4.12 15.61 18.29
N LYS A 137 5.27 16.12 18.77
CA LYS A 137 5.32 17.01 19.95
C LYS A 137 4.69 18.37 19.67
N LEU A 138 4.89 18.91 18.46
CA LEU A 138 4.34 20.21 18.06
C LEU A 138 2.82 20.27 18.14
N VAL A 139 2.16 19.11 18.01
CA VAL A 139 0.70 19.01 18.00
C VAL A 139 0.14 18.10 19.10
N SER A 140 0.97 17.70 20.07
CA SER A 140 0.59 16.89 21.24
C SER A 140 -0.10 15.56 20.89
N VAL A 141 0.49 14.80 19.98
CA VAL A 141 -0.01 13.49 19.51
C VAL A 141 1.01 12.38 19.75
N LEU A 142 0.66 11.12 19.47
CA LEU A 142 1.51 9.97 19.75
C LEU A 142 2.64 9.85 18.72
N SER A 143 3.86 9.65 19.19
CA SER A 143 5.02 9.36 18.35
C SER A 143 5.05 7.92 17.88
N LEU A 144 5.81 7.58 16.83
CA LEU A 144 6.02 6.18 16.43
C LEU A 144 6.58 5.31 17.57
N ALA A 145 7.36 5.88 18.49
CA ALA A 145 7.83 5.16 19.67
C ALA A 145 6.67 4.78 20.61
N ASP A 146 5.69 5.66 20.79
CA ASP A 146 4.47 5.36 21.54
C ASP A 146 3.64 4.28 20.84
N GLN A 147 3.57 4.32 19.50
CA GLN A 147 2.88 3.30 18.70
C GLN A 147 3.55 1.93 18.81
N LEU A 148 4.88 1.87 18.82
CA LEU A 148 5.64 0.64 19.06
C LEU A 148 5.43 0.09 20.47
N LYS A 149 5.31 0.97 21.48
CA LYS A 149 4.96 0.57 22.84
C LYS A 149 3.57 -0.07 22.90
N MET A 150 2.57 0.56 22.27
CA MET A 150 1.21 0.00 22.18
C MET A 150 1.19 -1.32 21.42
N PHE A 151 2.04 -1.49 20.41
CA PHE A 151 2.17 -2.76 19.71
C PHE A 151 2.73 -3.88 20.60
N ASN A 152 3.73 -3.58 21.43
CA ASN A 152 4.21 -4.54 22.44
C ASN A 152 3.10 -4.93 23.43
N GLU A 153 2.31 -3.96 23.89
CA GLU A 153 1.16 -4.22 24.77
C GLU A 153 0.08 -5.07 24.07
N TYR A 154 -0.19 -4.78 22.79
CA TYR A 154 -1.05 -5.58 21.94
C TYR A 154 -0.58 -7.03 21.81
N ILE A 155 0.72 -7.27 21.59
CA ILE A 155 1.28 -8.63 21.53
C ILE A 155 1.04 -9.37 22.85
N GLY A 156 1.24 -8.69 23.98
CA GLY A 156 0.95 -9.27 25.31
C GLY A 156 -0.52 -9.66 25.46
N LYS A 157 -1.45 -8.79 25.06
CA LYS A 157 -2.89 -9.07 25.06
C LYS A 157 -3.22 -10.24 24.12
N LEU A 158 -2.67 -10.24 22.91
CA LEU A 158 -2.91 -11.28 21.91
C LEU A 158 -2.44 -12.65 22.44
N LYS A 159 -1.27 -12.73 23.07
CA LYS A 159 -0.78 -13.95 23.75
C LYS A 159 -1.76 -14.47 24.80
N GLY A 160 -2.34 -13.57 25.59
CA GLY A 160 -3.37 -13.94 26.58
C GLY A 160 -4.65 -14.50 25.95
N LEU A 161 -5.00 -14.04 24.74
CA LEU A 161 -6.23 -14.43 24.03
C LEU A 161 -6.10 -15.72 23.22
N VAL A 162 -4.94 -15.94 22.58
CA VAL A 162 -4.78 -17.01 21.58
C VAL A 162 -3.65 -17.99 21.92
N GLY A 163 -2.86 -17.72 22.95
CA GLY A 163 -1.65 -18.48 23.27
C GLY A 163 -0.43 -18.04 22.45
N GLU A 164 0.75 -18.54 22.80
CA GLU A 164 2.02 -18.10 22.21
C GLU A 164 2.21 -18.55 20.76
N GLU A 165 1.85 -19.79 20.46
CA GLU A 165 2.00 -20.38 19.12
C GLU A 165 1.14 -19.63 18.10
N GLU A 166 -0.15 -19.49 18.38
CA GLU A 166 -1.06 -18.78 17.48
C GLU A 166 -0.76 -17.28 17.41
N THR A 167 -0.25 -16.67 18.49
CA THR A 167 0.25 -15.28 18.41
C THR A 167 1.40 -15.16 17.42
N SER A 168 2.36 -16.09 17.48
CA SER A 168 3.50 -16.09 16.57
C SER A 168 3.06 -16.30 15.12
N ASN A 169 2.07 -17.17 14.91
CA ASN A 169 1.44 -17.40 13.61
C ASN A 169 0.75 -16.14 13.07
N ILE A 170 -0.08 -15.48 13.87
CA ILE A 170 -0.74 -14.22 13.50
C ILE A 170 0.31 -13.17 13.16
N LEU A 171 1.32 -12.96 14.01
CA LEU A 171 2.34 -11.92 13.79
C LEU A 171 3.15 -12.14 12.51
N ALA A 172 3.49 -13.39 12.19
CA ALA A 172 4.26 -13.72 11.00
C ALA A 172 3.45 -13.64 9.70
N ASN A 173 2.14 -13.90 9.74
CA ASN A 173 1.30 -13.95 8.53
C ASN A 173 0.47 -12.68 8.29
N SER A 174 0.37 -11.78 9.29
CA SER A 174 -0.35 -10.51 9.17
C SER A 174 0.37 -9.51 8.25
N LEU A 175 -0.41 -8.60 7.67
CA LEU A 175 0.08 -7.48 6.88
C LEU A 175 0.29 -6.25 7.77
N TYR A 176 1.47 -5.66 7.70
CA TYR A 176 1.82 -4.45 8.44
C TYR A 176 1.93 -3.28 7.47
N LEU A 177 1.25 -2.19 7.74
CA LEU A 177 1.29 -0.99 6.90
C LEU A 177 1.83 0.19 7.71
N VAL A 178 2.92 0.78 7.23
CA VAL A 178 3.59 1.93 7.86
C VAL A 178 3.43 3.15 6.96
N VAL A 179 2.67 4.15 7.43
CA VAL A 179 2.38 5.39 6.69
C VAL A 179 2.80 6.59 7.51
N SER A 180 3.97 7.17 7.21
CA SER A 180 4.55 8.26 7.99
C SER A 180 5.49 9.10 7.14
N GLY A 181 5.85 10.30 7.61
CA GLY A 181 6.84 11.19 7.00
C GLY A 181 6.27 12.38 6.22
N ASN A 182 5.00 12.34 5.84
CA ASN A 182 4.34 13.48 5.18
C ASN A 182 4.27 14.73 6.09
N ASN A 183 3.98 14.56 7.39
CA ASN A 183 3.91 15.63 8.37
C ASN A 183 5.30 16.21 8.66
N ASP A 184 6.34 15.37 8.65
CA ASP A 184 7.72 15.79 8.84
C ASP A 184 8.15 16.79 7.77
N LEU A 185 7.81 16.51 6.50
CA LEU A 185 8.12 17.40 5.39
C LEU A 185 7.13 18.58 5.33
N ALA A 186 5.84 18.30 5.15
CA ALA A 186 4.84 19.34 4.87
C ALA A 186 4.70 20.33 6.03
N ASN A 187 4.61 19.84 7.26
CA ASN A 187 4.34 20.67 8.42
C ASN A 187 5.63 21.10 9.11
N THR A 188 6.44 20.15 9.57
CA THR A 188 7.60 20.45 10.44
C THR A 188 8.74 21.12 9.68
N TYR A 189 9.08 20.64 8.48
CA TYR A 189 10.18 21.18 7.68
C TYR A 189 9.78 22.40 6.85
N TYR A 190 8.72 22.33 6.05
CA TYR A 190 8.36 23.41 5.13
C TYR A 190 7.47 24.49 5.76
N THR A 191 6.32 24.13 6.34
CA THR A 191 5.34 25.12 6.83
C THR A 191 5.81 25.84 8.09
N ILE A 192 6.24 25.10 9.10
CA ILE A 192 6.71 25.65 10.38
C ILE A 192 8.16 26.14 10.26
N GLY A 193 8.98 25.48 9.43
CA GLY A 193 10.34 25.91 9.15
C GLY A 193 11.37 25.64 10.25
N LEU A 194 10.96 25.15 11.42
CA LEU A 194 11.86 24.94 12.57
C LEU A 194 13.01 23.99 12.25
N ARG A 195 12.75 22.93 11.48
CA ARG A 195 13.78 21.94 11.13
C ARG A 195 14.78 22.43 10.08
N ARG A 196 14.42 23.44 9.28
CA ARG A 196 15.35 24.08 8.32
C ARG A 196 16.47 24.85 9.02
N LEU A 197 16.31 25.18 10.31
CA LEU A 197 17.35 25.79 11.13
C LEU A 197 18.41 24.79 11.60
N GLN A 198 18.12 23.49 11.50
CA GLN A 198 18.95 22.41 12.06
C GLN A 198 19.45 21.44 10.99
N TYR A 199 18.67 21.25 9.93
CA TYR A 199 18.96 20.33 8.85
C TYR A 199 18.75 21.03 7.51
N ASP A 200 19.67 20.78 6.58
CA ASP A 200 19.34 20.94 5.17
C ASP A 200 18.45 19.76 4.71
N LEU A 201 17.90 19.88 3.51
CA LEU A 201 16.91 18.93 3.00
C LEU A 201 17.47 17.51 2.86
N PRO A 202 18.68 17.30 2.30
CA PRO A 202 19.29 15.97 2.26
C PRO A 202 19.47 15.34 3.64
N SER A 203 20.00 16.08 4.62
CA SER A 203 20.23 15.54 5.98
C SER A 203 18.93 15.24 6.71
N TYR A 204 17.89 16.05 6.48
CA TYR A 204 16.57 15.77 7.06
C TYR A 204 15.93 14.52 6.44
N ALA A 205 16.07 14.35 5.13
CA ALA A 205 15.62 13.15 4.43
C ALA A 205 16.38 11.89 4.91
N ASP A 206 17.68 12.00 5.20
CA ASP A 206 18.46 10.92 5.82
C ASP A 206 17.95 10.58 7.23
N LEU A 207 17.65 11.58 8.05
CA LEU A 207 17.08 11.37 9.38
C LEU A 207 15.74 10.62 9.32
N MET A 208 14.86 11.00 8.39
CA MET A 208 13.56 10.34 8.21
C MET A 208 13.73 8.90 7.71
N ALA A 209 14.59 8.66 6.73
CA ALA A 209 14.84 7.32 6.18
C ALA A 209 15.46 6.39 7.22
N ALA A 210 16.45 6.86 8.00
CA ALA A 210 17.03 6.10 9.10
C ALA A 210 16.00 5.80 10.20
N SER A 211 15.12 6.75 10.51
CA SER A 211 14.05 6.54 11.50
C SER A 211 13.03 5.50 11.02
N ALA A 212 12.68 5.51 9.73
CA ALA A 212 11.86 4.47 9.12
C ALA A 212 12.54 3.10 9.21
N SER A 213 13.81 3.03 8.82
CA SER A 213 14.61 1.80 8.87
C SER A 213 14.66 1.20 10.28
N ASN A 214 14.91 2.04 11.29
CA ASN A 214 14.90 1.62 12.70
C ASN A 214 13.52 1.09 13.13
N PHE A 215 12.45 1.81 12.81
CA PHE A 215 11.10 1.38 13.18
C PHE A 215 10.73 0.01 12.58
N ILE A 216 11.09 -0.22 11.31
CA ILE A 216 10.85 -1.49 10.62
C ILE A 216 11.62 -2.63 11.27
N GLN A 217 12.89 -2.41 11.62
CA GLN A 217 13.69 -3.39 12.35
C GLN A 217 13.09 -3.74 13.71
N GLU A 218 12.51 -2.77 14.42
CA GLU A 218 11.84 -3.02 15.70
C GLU A 218 10.58 -3.89 15.55
N ILE A 219 9.67 -3.57 14.62
CA ILE A 219 8.48 -4.41 14.43
C ILE A 219 8.85 -5.80 13.88
N TYR A 220 9.93 -5.91 13.09
CA TYR A 220 10.48 -7.19 12.64
C TYR A 220 10.98 -8.04 13.82
N LYS A 221 11.72 -7.45 14.78
CA LYS A 221 12.15 -8.13 16.02
C LYS A 221 10.96 -8.64 16.83
N LEU A 222 9.82 -7.97 16.72
CA LEU A 222 8.57 -8.34 17.39
C LEU A 222 7.72 -9.37 16.61
N GLY A 223 8.18 -9.85 15.46
CA GLY A 223 7.54 -10.94 14.72
C GLY A 223 6.89 -10.53 13.40
N ALA A 224 6.90 -9.24 13.04
CA ALA A 224 6.37 -8.80 11.74
C ALA A 224 7.19 -9.38 10.58
N ARG A 225 6.52 -9.90 9.55
CA ARG A 225 7.19 -10.45 8.35
C ARG A 225 6.67 -9.91 7.03
N ARG A 226 5.45 -9.37 6.93
CA ARG A 226 4.90 -8.82 5.67
C ARG A 226 4.66 -7.33 5.86
N ILE A 227 5.59 -6.48 5.44
CA ILE A 227 5.63 -5.05 5.80
C ILE A 227 5.56 -4.20 4.53
N GLY A 228 4.50 -3.39 4.41
CA GLY A 228 4.37 -2.35 3.40
C GLY A 228 4.71 -0.98 4.00
N VAL A 229 5.64 -0.26 3.38
CA VAL A 229 6.10 1.06 3.83
C VAL A 229 5.79 2.09 2.75
N PHE A 230 4.94 3.06 3.07
CA PHE A 230 4.45 4.01 2.10
C PHE A 230 5.41 5.17 1.91
N SER A 231 5.55 5.60 0.66
CA SER A 231 6.26 6.82 0.30
C SER A 231 5.50 8.07 0.74
N ALA A 232 6.18 9.21 0.81
CA ALA A 232 5.51 10.50 0.93
C ALA A 232 4.78 10.84 -0.39
N PRO A 233 3.57 11.43 -0.33
CA PRO A 233 2.86 11.89 -1.52
C PRO A 233 3.55 13.11 -2.17
N PRO A 234 3.10 13.61 -3.34
CA PRO A 234 3.49 14.92 -3.85
C PRO A 234 2.99 16.04 -2.93
N ILE A 235 3.69 16.26 -1.81
CA ILE A 235 3.24 17.14 -0.72
C ILE A 235 3.03 18.58 -1.19
N GLY A 236 3.79 19.06 -2.17
CA GLY A 236 3.65 20.41 -2.73
C GLY A 236 2.32 20.60 -3.47
N CYS A 237 1.64 19.52 -3.83
CA CYS A 237 0.33 19.54 -4.46
C CYS A 237 -0.84 19.41 -3.48
N LEU A 238 -0.59 19.25 -2.17
CA LEU A 238 -1.65 19.27 -1.16
C LEU A 238 -2.32 20.66 -1.12
N PRO A 239 -3.65 20.75 -0.91
CA PRO A 239 -4.35 22.03 -0.91
C PRO A 239 -3.73 23.09 0.02
N ALA A 240 -3.35 22.71 1.25
CA ALA A 240 -2.71 23.62 2.19
C ALA A 240 -1.35 24.14 1.67
N GLN A 241 -0.51 23.26 1.10
CA GLN A 241 0.80 23.64 0.60
C GLN A 241 0.71 24.57 -0.61
N ARG A 242 -0.24 24.30 -1.51
CA ARG A 242 -0.59 25.20 -2.61
C ARG A 242 -1.00 26.59 -2.11
N THR A 243 -1.78 26.65 -1.03
CA THR A 243 -2.23 27.94 -0.46
C THR A 243 -1.10 28.69 0.22
N LEU A 244 -0.27 28.00 1.00
CA LEU A 244 0.76 28.63 1.83
C LEU A 244 2.01 29.02 1.03
N ALA A 245 2.33 28.31 -0.05
CA ALA A 245 3.58 28.49 -0.80
C ALA A 245 3.43 28.45 -2.34
N GLY A 246 2.25 28.15 -2.88
CA GLY A 246 1.99 28.09 -4.34
C GLY A 246 1.64 29.43 -4.99
N GLY A 247 1.82 30.54 -4.27
CA GLY A 247 1.50 31.90 -4.73
C GLY A 247 0.01 32.14 -4.99
N ALA A 248 -0.32 33.26 -5.63
CA ALA A 248 -1.70 33.65 -5.89
C ALA A 248 -2.49 32.64 -6.74
N LEU A 249 -1.80 31.86 -7.57
CA LEU A 249 -2.40 30.83 -8.42
C LEU A 249 -2.56 29.46 -7.74
N ARG A 250 -2.07 29.28 -6.49
CA ARG A 250 -2.14 28.02 -5.75
C ARG A 250 -1.62 26.82 -6.56
N VAL A 251 -0.52 27.03 -7.29
CA VAL A 251 0.12 25.95 -8.06
C VAL A 251 0.82 24.97 -7.11
N CYS A 252 1.12 23.76 -7.60
CA CYS A 252 1.95 22.84 -6.82
C CYS A 252 3.32 23.48 -6.52
N VAL A 253 3.79 23.31 -5.30
CA VAL A 253 5.09 23.83 -4.87
C VAL A 253 6.19 22.84 -5.23
N GLU A 254 6.94 23.14 -6.28
CA GLU A 254 7.92 22.20 -6.84
C GLU A 254 9.04 21.87 -5.85
N ASP A 255 9.55 22.86 -5.10
CA ASP A 255 10.58 22.64 -4.08
C ASP A 255 10.12 21.66 -2.99
N HIS A 256 8.84 21.64 -2.64
CA HIS A 256 8.28 20.70 -1.67
C HIS A 256 8.16 19.30 -2.26
N ASN A 257 7.74 19.20 -3.54
CA ASN A 257 7.69 17.94 -4.27
C ASN A 257 9.08 17.33 -4.47
N GLN A 258 10.11 18.14 -4.72
CA GLN A 258 11.50 17.70 -4.79
C GLN A 258 11.99 17.16 -3.44
N GLY A 259 11.60 17.78 -2.33
CA GLY A 259 11.88 17.24 -0.99
C GLY A 259 11.22 15.89 -0.72
N ALA A 260 9.95 15.74 -1.08
CA ALA A 260 9.28 14.44 -1.02
C ALA A 260 9.95 13.40 -1.91
N HIS A 261 10.33 13.75 -3.14
CA HIS A 261 11.03 12.84 -4.05
C HIS A 261 12.40 12.42 -3.50
N MET A 262 13.18 13.35 -2.93
CA MET A 262 14.47 13.06 -2.32
C MET A 262 14.34 12.11 -1.13
N TYR A 263 13.38 12.37 -0.24
CA TYR A 263 13.07 11.46 0.86
C TYR A 263 12.65 10.08 0.35
N ASN A 264 11.76 10.03 -0.65
CA ASN A 264 11.27 8.78 -1.23
C ASN A 264 12.39 7.92 -1.85
N MET A 265 13.36 8.54 -2.52
CA MET A 265 14.53 7.81 -3.06
C MET A 265 15.37 7.18 -1.94
N LYS A 266 15.63 7.93 -0.86
CA LYS A 266 16.39 7.43 0.31
C LYS A 266 15.61 6.32 1.02
N LEU A 267 14.31 6.52 1.22
CA LEU A 267 13.42 5.52 1.82
C LEU A 267 13.43 4.22 0.99
N SER A 268 13.22 4.29 -0.33
CA SER A 268 13.24 3.11 -1.21
C SER A 268 14.55 2.33 -1.07
N SER A 269 15.69 3.02 -1.06
CA SER A 269 17.00 2.38 -0.89
C SER A 269 17.16 1.69 0.46
N GLU A 270 16.66 2.30 1.54
CA GLU A 270 16.65 1.69 2.88
C GLU A 270 15.73 0.47 2.94
N ILE A 271 14.53 0.55 2.35
CA ILE A 271 13.59 -0.57 2.29
C ILE A 271 14.16 -1.75 1.50
N ASP A 272 14.77 -1.48 0.35
CA ASP A 272 15.44 -2.51 -0.46
C ASP A 272 16.59 -3.16 0.33
N SER A 273 17.35 -2.38 1.09
CA SER A 273 18.40 -2.92 1.96
C SER A 273 17.83 -3.85 3.04
N LEU A 274 16.74 -3.44 3.68
CA LEU A 274 16.08 -4.23 4.73
C LEU A 274 15.43 -5.50 4.18
N ASP A 275 14.75 -5.45 3.03
CA ASP A 275 14.15 -6.63 2.38
C ASP A 275 15.21 -7.70 2.05
N ASN A 276 16.42 -7.28 1.69
CA ASN A 276 17.54 -8.19 1.43
C ASN A 276 18.25 -8.70 2.69
N SER A 277 18.12 -7.97 3.82
CA SER A 277 18.89 -8.25 5.05
C SER A 277 18.09 -8.98 6.11
N LEU A 278 16.76 -8.79 6.15
CA LEU A 278 15.88 -9.35 7.16
C LEU A 278 15.28 -10.67 6.68
N SER A 279 15.86 -11.78 7.16
CA SER A 279 15.47 -13.12 6.73
C SER A 279 13.99 -13.41 7.01
N GLN A 280 13.36 -14.12 6.08
CA GLN A 280 11.95 -14.53 6.17
C GLN A 280 10.94 -13.37 6.22
N ALA A 281 11.38 -12.12 6.09
CA ALA A 281 10.51 -10.98 5.88
C ALA A 281 10.38 -10.67 4.39
N LYS A 282 9.24 -10.09 4.03
CA LYS A 282 9.01 -9.38 2.79
C LYS A 282 8.66 -7.94 3.15
N ILE A 283 9.50 -7.02 2.71
CA ILE A 283 9.37 -5.59 2.99
C ILE A 283 9.27 -4.87 1.65
N VAL A 284 8.22 -4.06 1.51
CA VAL A 284 7.87 -3.46 0.22
C VAL A 284 7.69 -1.97 0.36
N TYR A 285 8.42 -1.23 -0.47
CA TYR A 285 8.20 0.18 -0.68
C TYR A 285 6.95 0.37 -1.55
N ILE A 286 5.96 1.09 -1.03
CA ILE A 286 4.69 1.38 -1.69
C ILE A 286 4.69 2.82 -2.17
N ASP A 287 4.66 2.98 -3.50
CA ASP A 287 4.71 4.29 -4.13
C ASP A 287 3.33 4.95 -4.23
N ILE A 288 3.03 5.82 -3.27
CA ILE A 288 1.83 6.67 -3.31
C ILE A 288 2.09 7.98 -4.06
N TYR A 289 3.34 8.39 -4.23
CA TYR A 289 3.70 9.65 -4.86
C TYR A 289 3.19 9.69 -6.30
N ASN A 290 3.58 8.71 -7.10
CA ASN A 290 3.20 8.67 -8.50
C ASN A 290 1.70 8.39 -8.67
N SER A 291 1.14 7.53 -7.83
CA SER A 291 -0.29 7.18 -7.82
C SER A 291 -1.17 8.42 -7.59
N LEU A 292 -0.86 9.22 -6.56
CA LEU A 292 -1.60 10.46 -6.27
C LEU A 292 -1.34 11.53 -7.32
N LEU A 293 -0.10 11.68 -7.80
CA LEU A 293 0.24 12.67 -8.82
C LEU A 293 -0.49 12.41 -10.13
N ASP A 294 -0.65 11.14 -10.52
CA ASP A 294 -1.41 10.77 -11.72
C ASP A 294 -2.89 11.17 -11.60
N ILE A 295 -3.52 10.92 -10.44
CA ILE A 295 -4.91 11.36 -10.19
C ILE A 295 -5.02 12.89 -10.26
N ILE A 296 -4.07 13.62 -9.68
CA ILE A 296 -4.05 15.09 -9.69
C ILE A 296 -3.89 15.64 -11.12
N LYS A 297 -3.06 14.99 -11.96
CA LYS A 297 -2.81 15.43 -13.34
C LYS A 297 -3.91 15.03 -14.31
N ASN A 298 -4.58 13.90 -14.05
CA ASN A 298 -5.58 13.31 -14.94
C ASN A 298 -6.95 13.13 -14.23
N PRO A 299 -7.51 14.15 -13.55
CA PRO A 299 -8.65 13.96 -12.66
C PRO A 299 -9.91 13.41 -13.35
N GLN A 300 -10.11 13.81 -14.60
CA GLN A 300 -11.27 13.40 -15.40
C GLN A 300 -11.28 11.89 -15.73
N SER A 301 -10.12 11.24 -15.89
CA SER A 301 -10.08 9.78 -16.09
C SER A 301 -10.49 9.00 -14.83
N TYR A 302 -10.50 9.67 -13.68
CA TYR A 302 -10.92 9.13 -12.39
C TYR A 302 -12.31 9.61 -11.95
N GLY A 303 -12.99 10.38 -12.80
CA GLY A 303 -14.32 10.93 -12.52
C GLY A 303 -14.33 12.06 -11.49
N LEU A 304 -13.19 12.75 -11.31
CA LEU A 304 -13.01 13.86 -10.38
C LEU A 304 -13.01 15.20 -11.14
N ASP A 305 -13.61 16.21 -10.51
CA ASP A 305 -13.65 17.58 -11.03
C ASP A 305 -12.74 18.53 -10.26
N VAL A 306 -12.51 18.26 -8.97
CA VAL A 306 -11.75 19.16 -8.07
C VAL A 306 -10.64 18.40 -7.34
N VAL A 307 -9.39 18.81 -7.59
CA VAL A 307 -8.18 18.14 -7.07
C VAL A 307 -7.15 19.10 -6.46
N ASP A 308 -7.47 20.39 -6.37
CA ASP A 308 -6.59 21.45 -5.88
C ASP A 308 -7.08 22.11 -4.57
N ARG A 309 -8.25 21.70 -4.07
CA ARG A 309 -8.83 22.11 -2.79
C ARG A 309 -9.66 20.98 -2.16
N GLY A 310 -9.85 21.08 -0.85
CA GLY A 310 -10.76 20.23 -0.09
C GLY A 310 -12.24 20.54 -0.35
N CYS A 311 -13.09 19.58 -0.04
CA CYS A 311 -14.55 19.75 -0.01
C CYS A 311 -15.01 20.57 1.21
N CYS A 312 -14.28 20.53 2.32
CA CYS A 312 -14.63 21.23 3.55
C CYS A 312 -14.21 22.71 3.54
N GLY A 313 -15.16 23.59 3.81
CA GLY A 313 -14.96 25.04 3.87
C GLY A 313 -14.60 25.63 2.52
N SER A 314 -13.63 26.54 2.52
CA SER A 314 -13.01 26.98 1.27
C SER A 314 -12.11 25.91 0.66
N GLY A 315 -11.70 24.91 1.45
CA GLY A 315 -10.88 23.77 1.03
C GLY A 315 -9.40 24.11 0.92
N ILE A 316 -8.98 25.30 1.32
CA ILE A 316 -7.63 25.81 1.03
C ILE A 316 -6.71 25.74 2.26
N VAL A 317 -7.26 25.73 3.48
CA VAL A 317 -6.52 25.62 4.75
C VAL A 317 -7.25 24.82 5.83
N GLU A 318 -8.54 24.55 5.65
CA GLU A 318 -9.38 23.88 6.62
C GLU A 318 -8.95 22.43 6.79
N VAL A 319 -8.53 22.07 7.99
CA VAL A 319 -8.18 20.71 8.43
C VAL A 319 -8.46 20.59 9.93
N ALA A 320 -8.83 19.39 10.37
CA ALA A 320 -9.18 19.09 11.76
C ALA A 320 -10.18 20.13 12.30
N ILE A 321 -9.84 20.84 13.38
CA ILE A 321 -10.74 21.80 14.04
C ILE A 321 -11.22 22.95 13.14
N LEU A 322 -10.51 23.28 12.05
CA LEU A 322 -10.95 24.30 11.08
C LEU A 322 -12.04 23.78 10.13
N CYS A 323 -12.13 22.46 9.97
CA CYS A 323 -13.20 21.76 9.27
C CYS A 323 -14.21 21.23 10.30
N ASN A 324 -15.15 22.06 10.75
CA ASN A 324 -16.06 21.72 11.84
C ASN A 324 -17.54 21.98 11.47
N HIS A 325 -18.45 21.76 12.43
CA HIS A 325 -19.90 21.91 12.25
C HIS A 325 -20.38 23.26 11.69
N ALA A 326 -19.62 24.35 11.89
CA ALA A 326 -19.92 25.66 11.35
C ALA A 326 -19.38 25.88 9.93
N THR A 327 -18.52 24.97 9.46
CA THR A 327 -17.87 25.03 8.16
C THR A 327 -18.74 24.27 7.13
N PRO A 328 -19.21 24.91 6.05
CA PRO A 328 -19.99 24.24 5.02
C PRO A 328 -19.13 23.23 4.26
N THR A 329 -19.78 22.24 3.63
CA THR A 329 -19.13 21.29 2.73
C THR A 329 -19.55 21.55 1.28
N CYS A 330 -18.75 21.04 0.34
CA CYS A 330 -19.09 21.03 -1.07
C CYS A 330 -20.38 20.22 -1.33
N LEU A 331 -21.09 20.55 -2.42
CA LEU A 331 -22.38 19.93 -2.74
C LEU A 331 -22.27 18.45 -3.15
N ASP A 332 -21.19 18.09 -3.85
CA ASP A 332 -20.96 16.73 -4.34
C ASP A 332 -19.52 16.31 -4.02
N ASN A 333 -19.35 15.63 -2.89
CA ASN A 333 -18.05 15.15 -2.42
C ASN A 333 -17.46 14.03 -3.31
N SER A 334 -18.28 13.39 -4.17
CA SER A 334 -17.84 12.31 -5.06
C SER A 334 -16.98 12.82 -6.22
N LYS A 335 -17.01 14.14 -6.45
CA LYS A 335 -16.20 14.85 -7.46
C LYS A 335 -14.89 15.42 -6.92
N TYR A 336 -14.65 15.31 -5.62
CA TYR A 336 -13.49 15.89 -4.95
C TYR A 336 -12.48 14.81 -4.59
N LEU A 337 -11.20 15.08 -4.91
CA LEU A 337 -10.09 14.25 -4.45
C LEU A 337 -9.85 14.42 -2.95
N PHE A 338 -9.85 15.67 -2.49
CA PHE A 338 -9.53 16.05 -1.12
C PHE A 338 -10.79 16.35 -0.32
N TRP A 339 -10.88 15.78 0.87
CA TRP A 339 -11.92 16.08 1.84
C TRP A 339 -11.65 17.42 2.52
N ASP A 340 -10.46 17.59 3.07
CA ASP A 340 -10.00 18.79 3.73
C ASP A 340 -8.70 19.29 3.06
N SER A 341 -7.95 20.21 3.67
CA SER A 341 -6.76 20.77 3.03
C SER A 341 -5.54 19.83 2.96
N PHE A 342 -5.64 18.60 3.47
CA PHE A 342 -4.59 17.58 3.48
C PHE A 342 -5.08 16.21 3.01
N HIS A 343 -6.24 15.77 3.49
CA HIS A 343 -6.65 14.38 3.43
C HIS A 343 -7.61 14.12 2.25
N PRO A 344 -7.43 13.00 1.53
CA PRO A 344 -8.39 12.56 0.52
C PRO A 344 -9.81 12.30 1.05
N THR A 345 -10.78 12.38 0.15
CA THR A 345 -12.12 11.83 0.37
C THR A 345 -12.08 10.30 0.39
N GLU A 346 -13.14 9.63 0.86
CA GLU A 346 -13.27 8.17 0.70
C GLU A 346 -13.14 7.78 -0.78
N LYS A 347 -13.72 8.56 -1.70
CA LYS A 347 -13.56 8.36 -3.15
C LYS A 347 -12.08 8.42 -3.56
N GLY A 348 -11.36 9.44 -3.10
CA GLY A 348 -9.92 9.58 -3.33
C GLY A 348 -9.13 8.39 -2.78
N TYR A 349 -9.43 7.94 -1.56
CA TYR A 349 -8.79 6.76 -0.98
C TYR A 349 -9.11 5.47 -1.71
N ARG A 350 -10.35 5.24 -2.16
CA ARG A 350 -10.72 4.08 -2.99
C ARG A 350 -9.94 4.04 -4.29
N LEU A 351 -9.74 5.19 -4.95
CA LEU A 351 -8.93 5.27 -6.16
C LEU A 351 -7.47 4.89 -5.89
N LEU A 352 -6.87 5.40 -4.82
CA LEU A 352 -5.50 5.09 -4.43
C LEU A 352 -5.32 3.61 -4.06
N VAL A 353 -6.19 3.09 -3.19
CA VAL A 353 -6.16 1.69 -2.74
C VAL A 353 -6.36 0.75 -3.93
N GLY A 354 -7.28 1.08 -4.86
CA GLY A 354 -7.52 0.31 -6.07
C GLY A 354 -6.32 0.26 -7.03
N GLN A 355 -5.41 1.23 -6.99
CA GLN A 355 -4.13 1.17 -7.73
C GLN A 355 -3.07 0.34 -7.01
N ILE A 356 -3.06 0.39 -5.67
CA ILE A 356 -2.02 -0.22 -4.82
C ILE A 356 -2.21 -1.72 -4.68
N ILE A 357 -3.43 -2.17 -4.40
CA ILE A 357 -3.71 -3.58 -4.10
C ILE A 357 -3.27 -4.50 -5.26
N PRO A 358 -3.69 -4.28 -6.52
CA PRO A 358 -3.27 -5.15 -7.63
C PRO A 358 -1.77 -5.06 -7.95
N LYS A 359 -1.10 -3.97 -7.54
CA LYS A 359 0.32 -3.76 -7.83
C LYS A 359 1.23 -4.43 -6.79
N TYR A 360 0.84 -4.38 -5.53
CA TYR A 360 1.72 -4.74 -4.41
C TYR A 360 1.21 -5.91 -3.57
N VAL A 361 -0.09 -6.20 -3.56
CA VAL A 361 -0.65 -7.27 -2.73
C VAL A 361 -0.73 -8.60 -3.49
N THR A 362 -1.05 -8.60 -4.78
CA THR A 362 -1.08 -9.81 -5.64
C THR A 362 0.29 -10.17 -6.23
N SER A 363 1.12 -9.18 -6.56
CA SER A 363 2.47 -9.38 -7.14
C SER A 363 3.45 -10.15 -6.24
N LEU A 364 3.28 -10.06 -4.91
CA LEU A 364 4.18 -10.69 -3.94
C LEU A 364 3.92 -12.18 -3.71
N SER A 365 2.67 -12.62 -3.91
CA SER A 365 2.27 -14.01 -3.73
C SER A 365 2.44 -14.81 -5.01
N ASP A 366 2.12 -14.24 -6.17
CA ASP A 366 1.81 -15.05 -7.34
C ASP A 366 3.05 -15.58 -8.08
N GLN A 367 4.14 -14.80 -8.16
CA GLN A 367 5.31 -15.20 -8.97
C GLN A 367 6.27 -16.16 -8.25
N LEU A 368 6.36 -16.05 -6.93
CA LEU A 368 7.23 -16.91 -6.13
C LEU A 368 6.57 -18.28 -5.87
N ASP A 369 5.24 -18.31 -5.79
CA ASP A 369 4.50 -19.53 -5.46
C ASP A 369 4.26 -20.41 -6.69
N LEU A 370 3.99 -19.83 -7.88
CA LEU A 370 3.86 -20.62 -9.13
C LEU A 370 5.13 -21.42 -9.46
N TYR A 371 6.30 -20.86 -9.18
CA TYR A 371 7.57 -21.54 -9.44
C TYR A 371 7.87 -22.62 -8.39
N LYS A 372 7.62 -22.33 -7.11
CA LYS A 372 7.79 -23.31 -6.02
C LYS A 372 6.82 -24.48 -6.16
N GLU A 373 5.58 -24.22 -6.57
CA GLU A 373 4.55 -25.24 -6.76
C GLU A 373 4.87 -26.16 -7.96
N HIS A 374 5.42 -25.62 -9.05
CA HIS A 374 5.85 -26.43 -10.19
C HIS A 374 7.00 -27.38 -9.84
N VAL A 375 8.01 -26.89 -9.11
CA VAL A 375 9.15 -27.72 -8.64
C VAL A 375 8.69 -28.77 -7.63
N ALA A 376 7.79 -28.41 -6.71
CA ALA A 376 7.21 -29.34 -5.74
C ALA A 376 6.40 -30.46 -6.42
N LYS A 377 5.60 -30.14 -7.44
CA LYS A 377 4.82 -31.13 -8.23
C LYS A 377 5.70 -32.09 -9.03
N LEU A 378 6.83 -31.61 -9.56
CA LEU A 378 7.80 -32.47 -10.23
C LEU A 378 8.50 -33.38 -9.22
N ASN A 379 8.96 -32.83 -8.08
CA ASN A 379 9.60 -33.59 -7.01
C ASN A 379 8.70 -34.72 -6.49
N SER A 380 7.41 -34.45 -6.29
CA SER A 380 6.45 -35.46 -5.82
C SER A 380 6.17 -36.56 -6.85
N SER A 381 6.29 -36.25 -8.14
CA SER A 381 5.92 -37.15 -9.24
C SER A 381 7.08 -37.99 -9.75
N LEU A 382 8.30 -37.45 -9.70
CA LEU A 382 9.48 -38.03 -10.33
C LEU A 382 10.60 -38.33 -9.31
N GLY A 383 10.49 -37.84 -8.07
CA GLY A 383 11.58 -37.86 -7.09
C GLY A 383 12.58 -36.73 -7.35
N GLU A 384 13.32 -36.34 -6.30
CA GLU A 384 14.21 -35.18 -6.33
C GLU A 384 15.34 -35.31 -7.36
N ASP A 385 15.94 -36.49 -7.50
CA ASP A 385 17.05 -36.73 -8.45
C ASP A 385 16.62 -36.59 -9.91
N ILE A 386 15.44 -37.13 -10.26
CA ILE A 386 14.90 -37.06 -11.62
C ILE A 386 14.34 -35.66 -11.88
N THR A 387 13.74 -35.01 -10.88
CA THR A 387 13.28 -33.62 -11.00
C THR A 387 14.43 -32.67 -11.23
N SER A 388 15.52 -32.81 -10.46
CA SER A 388 16.76 -32.07 -10.68
C SER A 388 17.28 -32.27 -12.10
N THR A 389 17.24 -33.51 -12.61
CA THR A 389 17.63 -33.85 -13.97
C THR A 389 16.69 -33.24 -15.03
N VAL A 390 15.37 -33.31 -14.85
CA VAL A 390 14.35 -32.74 -15.74
C VAL A 390 14.42 -31.22 -15.78
N VAL A 391 14.53 -30.60 -14.61
CA VAL A 391 14.70 -29.15 -14.45
C VAL A 391 16.03 -28.70 -15.06
N SER A 392 17.09 -29.49 -14.96
CA SER A 392 18.35 -29.16 -15.63
C SER A 392 18.30 -29.26 -17.16
N ASN A 393 17.51 -30.21 -17.70
CA ASN A 393 17.52 -30.55 -19.14
C ASN A 393 16.49 -29.79 -19.99
N ASN A 394 15.49 -29.16 -19.37
CA ASN A 394 14.49 -28.35 -20.05
C ASN A 394 14.98 -26.91 -20.31
N LEU A 395 14.61 -26.35 -21.47
CA LEU A 395 14.90 -24.96 -21.83
C LEU A 395 13.85 -24.03 -21.23
N TYR A 396 14.27 -23.14 -20.34
CA TYR A 396 13.41 -22.11 -19.76
C TYR A 396 13.62 -20.80 -20.51
N ILE A 397 12.58 -20.27 -21.14
CA ILE A 397 12.66 -19.04 -21.93
C ILE A 397 12.16 -17.87 -21.09
N VAL A 398 13.07 -16.99 -20.69
CA VAL A 398 12.76 -15.72 -20.05
C VAL A 398 12.41 -14.71 -21.13
N VAL A 399 11.14 -14.32 -21.25
CA VAL A 399 10.68 -13.32 -22.22
C VAL A 399 10.57 -11.95 -21.52
N ALA A 400 11.52 -11.07 -21.78
CA ALA A 400 11.48 -9.69 -21.31
C ALA A 400 10.85 -8.80 -22.39
N ARG A 401 9.57 -8.46 -22.23
CA ARG A 401 8.88 -7.45 -23.06
C ARG A 401 8.89 -6.09 -22.38
N SER A 402 9.03 -5.01 -23.16
CA SER A 402 8.90 -3.63 -22.63
C SER A 402 7.63 -3.42 -21.83
N ASN A 403 6.55 -4.12 -22.21
CA ASN A 403 5.21 -4.00 -21.65
C ASN A 403 4.92 -4.95 -20.48
N ASP A 404 5.67 -6.04 -20.32
CA ASP A 404 5.54 -6.92 -19.16
C ASP A 404 6.41 -6.40 -18.00
N ILE A 405 7.54 -5.75 -18.30
CA ILE A 405 8.34 -5.00 -17.31
C ILE A 405 7.71 -3.65 -17.01
N THR A 406 6.99 -3.02 -17.96
CA THR A 406 6.08 -1.95 -17.55
C THR A 406 4.91 -2.55 -16.77
N ASN A 407 3.99 -3.39 -17.24
CA ASN A 407 2.84 -3.77 -16.39
C ASN A 407 3.14 -4.53 -15.08
N THR A 408 4.24 -5.27 -14.93
CA THR A 408 4.62 -5.88 -13.63
C THR A 408 5.29 -4.87 -12.67
N TYR A 409 5.78 -3.72 -13.16
CA TYR A 409 6.37 -2.63 -12.35
C TYR A 409 5.73 -1.22 -12.52
N PHE A 410 4.82 -1.06 -13.47
CA PHE A 410 4.23 0.15 -14.06
C PHE A 410 2.90 -0.23 -14.77
N ASN A 411 1.81 -0.27 -14.01
CA ASN A 411 0.47 -0.24 -14.58
C ASN A 411 0.26 1.12 -15.29
N ASN A 412 -0.06 1.06 -16.60
CA ASN A 412 -0.47 2.11 -17.57
C ASN A 412 0.59 2.76 -18.51
N PRO A 413 0.19 3.06 -19.78
CA PRO A 413 1.10 3.45 -20.86
C PRO A 413 1.60 4.89 -20.70
N LEU A 414 2.93 5.06 -20.66
CA LEU A 414 3.59 6.37 -20.57
C LEU A 414 3.36 7.22 -21.86
N PRO A 415 2.90 8.48 -21.75
CA PRO A 415 3.04 9.46 -22.82
C PRO A 415 4.50 9.93 -22.92
N ARG A 416 5.00 10.01 -24.16
CA ARG A 416 6.39 10.33 -24.52
C ARG A 416 6.89 11.66 -23.94
N LEU A 417 7.84 11.61 -23.02
CA LEU A 417 8.83 12.68 -22.75
C LEU A 417 10.18 12.01 -22.43
N HIS A 418 11.27 12.58 -22.98
CA HIS A 418 12.56 11.94 -23.25
C HIS A 418 13.22 11.20 -22.06
N PHE A 419 13.08 9.87 -22.05
CA PHE A 419 13.95 8.95 -21.32
C PHE A 419 15.23 8.68 -22.12
N ASP A 420 16.39 8.62 -21.43
CA ASP A 420 17.62 8.11 -22.04
C ASP A 420 17.44 6.61 -22.36
N PHE A 421 17.44 6.30 -23.66
CA PHE A 421 17.27 4.96 -24.19
C PHE A 421 18.33 3.97 -23.68
N SER A 422 19.52 4.45 -23.28
CA SER A 422 20.57 3.59 -22.75
C SER A 422 20.22 3.03 -21.36
N SER A 423 19.68 3.86 -20.47
CA SER A 423 19.33 3.48 -19.09
C SER A 423 18.16 2.50 -19.03
N TYR A 424 17.16 2.68 -19.90
CA TYR A 424 16.02 1.77 -20.01
C TYR A 424 16.43 0.39 -20.52
N THR A 425 17.33 0.36 -21.52
CA THR A 425 17.89 -0.89 -22.03
C THR A 425 18.66 -1.62 -20.93
N ASP A 426 19.51 -0.91 -20.19
CA ASP A 426 20.34 -1.52 -19.16
C ASP A 426 19.53 -2.16 -18.02
N LEU A 427 18.47 -1.50 -17.58
CA LEU A 427 17.56 -2.00 -16.55
C LEU A 427 16.81 -3.28 -16.97
N MET A 428 16.35 -3.34 -18.22
CA MET A 428 15.74 -4.55 -18.77
C MET A 428 16.74 -5.71 -18.83
N LEU A 429 18.00 -5.42 -19.19
CA LEU A 429 19.04 -6.43 -19.25
C LEU A 429 19.43 -6.96 -17.85
N ASP A 430 19.44 -6.10 -16.83
CA ASP A 430 19.75 -6.50 -15.44
C ASP A 430 18.63 -7.36 -14.84
N SER A 431 17.38 -6.99 -15.06
CA SER A 431 16.22 -7.73 -14.56
C SER A 431 16.13 -9.13 -15.18
N ALA A 432 16.31 -9.23 -16.50
CA ALA A 432 16.33 -10.52 -17.18
C ALA A 432 17.51 -11.41 -16.72
N SER A 433 18.65 -10.79 -16.41
CA SER A 433 19.83 -11.50 -15.89
C SER A 433 19.61 -12.01 -14.46
N ALA A 434 19.01 -11.20 -13.58
CA ALA A 434 18.71 -11.59 -12.20
C ALA A 434 17.68 -12.72 -12.14
N PHE A 435 16.64 -12.68 -12.99
CA PHE A 435 15.65 -13.73 -13.08
C PHE A 435 16.22 -15.05 -13.61
N ALA A 436 17.07 -14.98 -14.64
CA ALA A 436 17.81 -16.15 -15.12
C ALA A 436 18.72 -16.75 -14.03
N GLN A 437 19.34 -15.91 -13.20
CA GLN A 437 20.16 -16.37 -12.09
C GLN A 437 19.34 -17.08 -10.99
N ALA A 438 18.15 -16.57 -10.68
CA ALA A 438 17.24 -17.20 -9.73
C ALA A 438 16.81 -18.60 -10.21
N LEU A 439 16.44 -18.75 -11.48
CA LEU A 439 16.13 -20.05 -12.09
C LEU A 439 17.31 -21.01 -12.04
N TYR A 440 18.53 -20.51 -12.28
CA TYR A 440 19.74 -21.32 -12.20
C TYR A 440 20.02 -21.84 -10.79
N ASN A 441 19.85 -20.98 -9.78
CA ASN A 441 20.03 -21.36 -8.37
C ASN A 441 19.01 -22.42 -7.94
N LEU A 442 17.87 -22.50 -8.63
CA LEU A 442 16.80 -23.46 -8.41
C LEU A 442 16.92 -24.73 -9.27
N GLY A 443 18.06 -24.90 -9.95
CA GLY A 443 18.43 -26.14 -10.64
C GLY A 443 18.29 -26.10 -12.17
N ALA A 444 17.76 -25.02 -12.75
CA ALA A 444 17.67 -24.89 -14.20
C ALA A 444 19.07 -24.76 -14.81
N ARG A 445 19.41 -25.58 -15.80
CA ARG A 445 20.73 -25.53 -16.47
C ARG A 445 20.67 -25.08 -17.92
N ARG A 446 19.48 -25.08 -18.55
CA ARG A 446 19.27 -24.55 -19.91
C ARG A 446 18.27 -23.40 -19.85
N ILE A 447 18.76 -22.17 -20.00
CA ILE A 447 17.96 -20.95 -19.89
C ILE A 447 18.18 -20.10 -21.14
N GLY A 448 17.12 -19.86 -21.90
CA GLY A 448 17.07 -18.92 -23.00
C GLY A 448 16.54 -17.58 -22.50
N VAL A 449 17.08 -16.46 -23.00
CA VAL A 449 16.57 -15.12 -22.68
C VAL A 449 16.17 -14.45 -23.98
N LEU A 450 14.88 -14.19 -24.13
CA LEU A 450 14.29 -13.50 -25.26
C LEU A 450 13.94 -12.07 -24.84
N VAL A 451 14.57 -11.06 -25.43
CA VAL A 451 14.27 -9.66 -25.13
C VAL A 451 13.55 -9.04 -26.32
N CYS A 452 12.31 -8.60 -26.12
CA CYS A 452 11.46 -8.01 -27.15
C CYS A 452 11.30 -6.51 -26.90
N HIS A 453 11.91 -5.68 -27.76
CA HIS A 453 11.89 -4.22 -27.67
C HIS A 453 11.13 -3.57 -28.85
N PRO A 454 10.29 -2.55 -28.64
CA PRO A 454 9.72 -1.78 -29.73
C PRO A 454 10.78 -0.79 -30.25
N LYS A 455 11.44 -1.15 -31.36
CA LYS A 455 12.50 -0.42 -32.10
C LYS A 455 13.91 -0.44 -31.49
N ASN A 456 14.88 -0.83 -32.33
CA ASN A 456 16.34 -0.72 -32.16
C ASN A 456 16.99 -1.47 -30.98
N PHE A 457 16.72 -2.78 -30.84
CA PHE A 457 17.63 -3.65 -30.09
C PHE A 457 18.90 -3.92 -30.93
N GLY A 458 19.87 -3.02 -30.85
CA GLY A 458 21.09 -3.08 -31.67
C GLY A 458 22.11 -4.13 -31.21
N LYS A 459 23.06 -4.49 -32.09
CA LYS A 459 24.15 -5.45 -31.84
C LYS A 459 24.96 -5.16 -30.54
N ARG A 460 25.01 -3.90 -30.08
CA ARG A 460 25.69 -3.48 -28.84
C ARG A 460 24.96 -3.98 -27.58
N SER A 461 23.63 -3.85 -27.52
CA SER A 461 22.81 -4.26 -26.37
C SER A 461 22.76 -5.79 -26.24
N ALA A 462 22.68 -6.50 -27.36
CA ALA A 462 22.81 -7.96 -27.41
C ALA A 462 24.16 -8.44 -26.86
N LYS A 463 25.26 -7.76 -27.24
CA LYS A 463 26.61 -8.07 -26.72
C LYS A 463 26.76 -7.75 -25.23
N LYS A 464 26.07 -6.71 -24.73
CA LYS A 464 26.07 -6.34 -23.30
C LYS A 464 25.29 -7.34 -22.45
N LEU A 465 24.10 -7.76 -22.89
CA LEU A 465 23.32 -8.83 -22.25
C LEU A 465 24.11 -10.14 -22.22
N ARG A 466 24.71 -10.50 -23.35
CA ARG A 466 25.54 -11.72 -23.46
C ARG A 466 26.69 -11.71 -22.46
N ARG A 467 27.35 -10.57 -22.26
CA ARG A 467 28.40 -10.41 -21.25
C ARG A 467 27.87 -10.52 -19.82
N LYS A 468 26.73 -9.90 -19.50
CA LYS A 468 26.11 -9.99 -18.17
C LYS A 468 25.73 -11.43 -17.82
N LEU A 469 25.09 -12.15 -18.75
CA LEU A 469 24.74 -13.55 -18.59
C LEU A 469 25.97 -14.47 -18.50
N GLN A 470 27.05 -14.16 -19.22
CA GLN A 470 28.32 -14.91 -19.15
C GLN A 470 29.08 -14.66 -17.85
N SER A 471 28.91 -13.50 -17.21
CA SER A 471 29.51 -13.22 -15.90
C SER A 471 28.77 -13.86 -14.72
N THR A 472 27.55 -14.34 -14.94
CA THR A 472 26.69 -14.88 -13.87
C THR A 472 26.69 -16.41 -13.78
N SER A 473 27.01 -17.17 -14.86
CA SER A 473 27.18 -18.63 -14.82
C SER A 473 27.82 -19.23 -16.10
N THR A 474 28.68 -20.24 -15.97
CA THR A 474 29.34 -20.94 -17.10
C THR A 474 28.45 -21.95 -17.84
N ALA A 475 27.27 -22.27 -17.31
CA ALA A 475 26.39 -23.33 -17.83
C ALA A 475 25.30 -22.83 -18.80
N VAL A 476 25.20 -21.53 -19.07
CA VAL A 476 24.16 -20.97 -19.95
C VAL A 476 24.51 -21.26 -21.42
N GLN A 477 24.09 -22.43 -21.93
CA GLN A 477 24.18 -22.74 -23.36
C GLN A 477 23.26 -21.80 -24.15
N GLN A 478 23.88 -21.01 -25.03
CA GLN A 478 23.27 -19.95 -25.83
C GLN A 478 22.68 -20.51 -27.11
N GLU A 479 21.35 -20.47 -27.24
CA GLU A 479 20.69 -20.59 -28.54
C GLU A 479 19.69 -19.45 -28.75
N ALA A 480 19.96 -18.65 -29.79
CA ALA A 480 19.14 -17.62 -30.43
C ALA A 480 18.75 -16.34 -29.66
N VAL A 481 19.53 -15.26 -29.91
CA VAL A 481 19.04 -13.87 -29.83
C VAL A 481 18.33 -13.57 -31.15
N CYS A 482 17.01 -13.68 -31.20
CA CYS A 482 16.24 -13.28 -32.38
C CYS A 482 15.79 -11.82 -32.28
N THR A 483 16.41 -10.96 -33.09
CA THR A 483 15.75 -9.75 -33.62
C THR A 483 14.72 -10.19 -34.64
N VAL A 484 13.43 -10.06 -34.31
CA VAL A 484 12.38 -10.09 -35.34
C VAL A 484 12.08 -8.63 -35.69
N GLU A 485 12.65 -8.16 -36.80
CA GLU A 485 12.11 -6.98 -37.49
C GLU A 485 10.74 -7.37 -38.06
N LEU A 486 9.68 -6.78 -37.53
CA LEU A 486 8.41 -6.74 -38.24
C LEU A 486 8.44 -5.47 -39.09
N SER A 487 8.42 -5.67 -40.42
CA SER A 487 8.37 -4.65 -41.48
C SER A 487 7.19 -3.69 -41.32
#